data_AF-A0AAI9T216-F1
#
_entry.id   AF-A0AAI9T216-F1
#
_cell.length_a   1.000
_cell.length_b   1.000
_cell.length_c   1.000
_cell.angle_alpha   90.00
_cell.angle_beta   90.00
_cell.angle_gamma   90.00
#
_symmetry.space_group_name_H-M   'P 1'
#
loop_
_entity.id
_entity.type
_entity.pdbx_description
1 polymer ?
#
loop_
_entity_poly.entity_id
_entity_poly.type
_entity_poly.pdbx_seq_one_letter_code
_entity_poly.pdbx_strand_id
1 'polypeptide(L)'
;MSDRLTQLQICLDQLIDQFNATVNYVNSHAPPALLDDDMPTSVSNLAAKAPLPQQQQQQQQQQQQQQQQQQQPQQQQQQQQQSPEIQQPAANEPTASSSSNLDADTEVEFSNTIDELSSDIVLKSKQIKMLIDSLPGIGVSPEEQLNEIAELSTKLQQIEQKRLLKIKEKDELLKKVDDLIKELATGISKSRLLEIK
;
A
#
# COMPACT_ATOMS: atom_id res chain seq x y z
N MET A 1 -11.90 8.92 -13.21
CA MET A 1 -12.87 8.79 -12.10
C MET A 1 -12.84 7.33 -11.69
N SER A 2 -12.13 7.01 -10.60
CA SER A 2 -12.05 5.62 -10.14
C SER A 2 -13.40 5.23 -9.55
N ASP A 3 -13.93 4.10 -9.99
CA ASP A 3 -15.18 3.52 -9.54
C ASP A 3 -15.18 3.34 -8.01
N ARG A 4 -16.22 3.83 -7.33
CA ARG A 4 -16.34 3.76 -5.86
C ARG A 4 -16.49 2.31 -5.40
N LEU A 5 -17.13 1.46 -6.21
CA LEU A 5 -17.25 0.03 -5.93
C LEU A 5 -15.89 -0.66 -6.04
N THR A 6 -15.14 -0.37 -7.10
CA THR A 6 -13.75 -0.85 -7.23
C THR A 6 -12.85 -0.38 -6.07
N GLN A 7 -12.99 0.87 -5.62
CA GLN A 7 -12.26 1.37 -4.44
C GLN A 7 -12.63 0.62 -3.16
N LEU A 8 -13.92 0.33 -2.94
CA LEU A 8 -14.39 -0.46 -1.81
C LEU A 8 -13.78 -1.87 -1.83
N GLN A 9 -13.73 -2.50 -3.01
CA GLN A 9 -13.11 -3.81 -3.17
C GLN A 9 -11.62 -3.79 -2.79
N ILE A 10 -10.86 -2.82 -3.32
CA ILE A 10 -9.43 -2.67 -2.99
C ILE A 10 -9.23 -2.41 -1.49
N CYS A 11 -10.07 -1.58 -0.87
CA CYS A 11 -9.98 -1.32 0.57
C CYS A 11 -10.27 -2.57 1.41
N LEU A 12 -11.22 -3.42 0.97
CA LEU A 12 -11.53 -4.67 1.65
C LEU A 12 -10.38 -5.67 1.51
N ASP A 13 -9.80 -5.80 0.32
CA ASP A 13 -8.66 -6.68 0.07
C ASP A 13 -7.45 -6.27 0.95
N GLN A 14 -7.14 -4.96 1.00
CA GLN A 14 -6.10 -4.43 1.88
C GLN A 14 -6.36 -4.66 3.38
N LEU A 15 -7.63 -4.63 3.80
CA LEU A 15 -8.00 -4.91 5.20
C LEU A 15 -7.68 -6.38 5.53
N ILE A 16 -8.00 -7.31 4.63
CA ILE A 16 -7.74 -8.74 4.80
C ILE A 16 -6.23 -9.00 4.87
N ASP A 17 -5.44 -8.37 4.00
CA ASP A 17 -3.98 -8.47 4.04
C ASP A 17 -3.41 -7.98 5.36
N GLN A 18 -3.91 -6.84 5.86
CA GLN A 18 -3.51 -6.32 7.18
C GLN A 18 -3.91 -7.25 8.33
N PHE A 19 -5.10 -7.85 8.29
CA PHE A 19 -5.50 -8.84 9.29
C PHE A 19 -4.54 -10.03 9.32
N ASN A 20 -4.18 -10.56 8.15
CA ASN A 20 -3.26 -11.69 8.05
C ASN A 20 -1.87 -11.32 8.56
N ALA A 21 -1.35 -10.15 8.16
CA ALA A 21 -0.07 -9.64 8.66
C ALA A 21 -0.07 -9.45 10.19
N THR A 22 -1.17 -8.92 10.75
CA THR A 22 -1.36 -8.74 12.21
C THR A 22 -1.32 -10.06 12.95
N VAL A 23 -2.11 -11.03 12.51
CA VAL A 23 -2.17 -12.34 13.15
C VAL A 23 -0.82 -13.05 13.06
N ASN A 24 -0.12 -12.97 11.93
CA ASN A 24 1.21 -13.55 11.78
C ASN A 24 2.25 -12.85 12.68
N TYR A 25 2.17 -11.52 12.80
CA TYR A 25 3.04 -10.75 13.69
C TYR A 25 2.84 -11.16 15.15
N VAL A 26 1.58 -11.20 15.61
CA VAL A 26 1.24 -11.70 16.96
C VAL A 26 1.75 -13.13 17.16
N ASN A 27 1.50 -14.03 16.20
CA ASN A 27 1.90 -15.43 16.35
C ASN A 27 3.43 -15.64 16.41
N SER A 28 4.22 -14.75 15.82
CA SER A 28 5.69 -14.89 15.74
C SER A 28 6.45 -14.05 16.76
N HIS A 29 5.89 -12.94 17.23
CA HIS A 29 6.55 -11.97 18.11
C HIS A 29 5.89 -11.85 19.49
N ALA A 30 4.76 -12.54 19.73
CA ALA A 30 4.15 -12.53 21.05
C ALA A 30 5.13 -13.10 22.09
N PRO A 31 5.38 -12.36 23.18
CA PRO A 31 6.20 -12.85 24.26
C PRO A 31 5.54 -14.09 24.90
N PRO A 32 6.33 -15.09 25.30
CA PRO A 32 5.79 -16.28 25.96
C PRO A 32 5.14 -15.87 27.28
N ALA A 33 3.89 -16.28 27.47
CA ALA A 33 3.17 -16.03 28.71
C ALA A 33 3.88 -16.69 29.91
N LEU A 34 3.88 -16.01 31.05
CA LEU A 34 4.35 -16.59 32.31
C LEU A 34 3.38 -17.69 32.73
N LEU A 35 3.93 -18.82 33.20
CA LEU A 35 3.15 -19.95 33.68
C LEU A 35 2.66 -19.72 35.12
N ASP A 36 3.41 -18.95 35.89
CA ASP A 36 3.07 -18.51 37.25
C ASP A 36 3.08 -16.97 37.30
N ASP A 37 1.89 -16.34 37.35
CA ASP A 37 1.71 -14.87 37.39
C ASP A 37 2.12 -14.24 38.73
N ASP A 38 1.97 -14.98 39.84
CA ASP A 38 2.25 -14.48 41.19
C ASP A 38 3.76 -14.27 41.46
N MET A 39 4.64 -14.95 40.71
CA MET A 39 6.09 -14.91 40.90
C MET A 39 6.84 -14.98 39.55
N PRO A 40 7.25 -13.83 38.96
CA PRO A 40 7.91 -13.80 37.65
C PRO A 40 9.25 -14.53 37.61
N THR A 41 9.86 -14.81 38.77
CA THR A 41 11.12 -15.56 38.92
C THR A 41 10.92 -17.04 39.31
N SER A 42 9.69 -17.56 39.23
CA SER A 42 9.39 -18.97 39.51
C SER A 42 10.26 -19.90 38.67
N VAL A 43 10.63 -21.04 39.23
CA VAL A 43 11.44 -22.07 38.57
C VAL A 43 10.77 -22.55 37.28
N SER A 44 9.43 -22.55 37.25
CA SER A 44 8.61 -22.83 36.07
C SER A 44 8.89 -21.84 34.92
N ASN A 45 8.91 -20.54 35.22
CA ASN A 45 9.15 -19.47 34.25
C ASN A 45 10.62 -19.46 33.78
N LEU A 46 11.56 -19.76 34.67
CA LEU A 46 12.99 -19.84 34.32
C LEU A 46 13.32 -21.08 33.48
N ALA A 47 12.66 -22.22 33.74
CA ALA A 47 12.79 -23.43 32.94
C ALA A 47 12.18 -23.27 31.55
N ALA A 48 11.05 -22.56 31.42
CA ALA A 48 10.43 -22.25 30.13
C ALA A 48 11.32 -21.34 29.24
N LYS A 49 12.15 -20.48 29.86
CA LYS A 49 13.12 -19.61 29.17
C LYS A 49 14.51 -20.27 28.94
N ALA A 50 14.76 -21.49 29.42
CA ALA A 50 16.08 -22.12 29.33
C ALA A 50 16.37 -22.70 27.92
N PRO A 51 17.58 -22.48 27.35
CA PRO A 51 17.97 -23.07 26.06
C PRO A 51 17.94 -24.62 26.09
N LEU A 52 17.37 -25.25 25.06
CA LEU A 52 17.24 -26.71 24.98
C LEU A 52 18.62 -27.40 24.96
N PRO A 53 18.83 -28.47 25.76
CA PRO A 53 20.10 -29.20 25.82
C PRO A 53 20.24 -30.16 24.62
N GLN A 54 20.64 -29.63 23.46
CA GLN A 54 21.04 -30.45 22.30
C GLN A 54 22.48 -30.24 21.83
N GLN A 55 23.24 -29.28 22.38
CA GLN A 55 24.63 -29.01 21.93
C GLN A 55 25.74 -29.68 22.75
N GLN A 56 25.47 -30.28 23.91
CA GLN A 56 26.56 -30.77 24.77
C GLN A 56 27.03 -32.21 24.47
N GLN A 57 26.32 -32.96 23.63
CA GLN A 57 26.65 -34.37 23.35
C GLN A 57 27.55 -34.58 22.11
N GLN A 58 27.66 -33.58 21.20
CA GLN A 58 28.54 -33.70 20.03
C GLN A 58 30.00 -33.35 20.32
N GLN A 59 30.30 -32.59 21.38
CA GLN A 59 31.68 -32.19 21.69
C GLN A 59 32.53 -33.30 22.31
N GLN A 60 31.91 -34.36 22.87
CA GLN A 60 32.64 -35.49 23.45
C GLN A 60 33.07 -36.55 22.43
N GLN A 61 32.43 -36.63 21.25
CA GLN A 61 32.82 -37.59 20.21
C GLN A 61 34.00 -37.13 19.35
N GLN A 62 34.27 -35.82 19.24
CA GLN A 62 35.43 -35.33 18.47
C GLN A 62 36.78 -35.48 19.21
N GLN A 63 36.79 -35.60 20.55
CA GLN A 63 38.04 -35.79 21.28
C GLN A 63 38.62 -37.21 21.19
N GLN A 64 37.84 -38.23 20.81
CA GLN A 64 38.37 -39.59 20.61
C GLN A 64 38.99 -39.83 19.23
N GLN A 65 38.71 -39.01 18.21
CA GLN A 65 39.35 -39.19 16.89
C GLN A 65 40.72 -38.49 16.76
N GLN A 66 41.08 -37.54 17.63
CA GLN A 66 42.38 -36.87 17.54
C GLN A 66 43.56 -37.66 18.12
N GLN A 67 43.34 -38.79 18.81
CA GLN A 67 44.46 -39.62 19.30
C GLN A 67 45.02 -40.65 18.29
N GLN A 68 44.41 -40.82 17.11
CA GLN A 68 44.89 -41.80 16.12
C GLN A 68 45.69 -41.24 14.93
N GLN A 69 45.89 -39.92 14.80
CA GLN A 69 46.60 -39.35 13.63
C GLN A 69 48.02 -38.82 13.90
N GLN A 70 48.64 -39.15 15.03
CA GLN A 70 50.01 -38.69 15.33
C GLN A 70 51.14 -39.57 14.76
N GLN A 71 50.91 -40.30 13.66
CA GLN A 71 51.99 -40.93 12.89
C GLN A 71 51.92 -40.56 11.40
N GLN A 72 52.63 -39.47 11.07
CA GLN A 72 53.36 -39.13 9.82
C GLN A 72 53.06 -37.71 9.32
N PRO A 73 54.06 -36.81 9.31
CA PRO A 73 53.99 -35.56 8.55
C PRO A 73 54.83 -35.67 7.27
N GLN A 74 54.27 -35.34 6.09
CA GLN A 74 54.89 -34.35 5.18
C GLN A 74 54.12 -34.08 3.88
N GLN A 75 54.25 -32.81 3.47
CA GLN A 75 54.02 -32.21 2.15
C GLN A 75 52.57 -31.90 1.73
N GLN A 76 52.18 -30.63 1.86
CA GLN A 76 52.21 -29.72 0.72
C GLN A 76 51.91 -28.28 1.14
N GLN A 77 52.89 -27.42 0.88
CA GLN A 77 52.75 -25.97 0.88
C GLN A 77 52.91 -25.54 -0.58
N GLN A 78 51.83 -25.15 -1.26
CA GLN A 78 51.78 -24.09 -2.31
C GLN A 78 50.50 -24.12 -3.15
N GLN A 79 49.97 -22.91 -3.38
CA GLN A 79 48.92 -22.43 -4.31
C GLN A 79 47.67 -21.95 -3.57
N GLN A 80 47.13 -20.74 -3.75
CA GLN A 80 47.49 -19.58 -4.59
C GLN A 80 46.67 -18.37 -4.08
N GLN A 81 47.21 -17.17 -4.23
CA GLN A 81 46.50 -15.88 -4.07
C GLN A 81 45.54 -15.64 -5.26
N GLN A 82 44.32 -15.16 -4.99
CA GLN A 82 43.69 -13.95 -5.57
C GLN A 82 42.20 -13.82 -5.15
N SER A 83 41.84 -12.69 -4.53
CA SER A 83 40.47 -12.25 -4.15
C SER A 83 39.77 -11.49 -5.31
N PRO A 84 38.45 -11.18 -5.28
CA PRO A 84 37.81 -10.18 -4.38
C PRO A 84 36.40 -10.59 -3.84
N GLU A 85 36.09 -10.39 -2.55
CA GLU A 85 35.43 -9.21 -1.94
C GLU A 85 33.88 -9.30 -1.88
N ILE A 86 33.32 -9.58 -0.69
CA ILE A 86 32.10 -8.94 -0.16
C ILE A 86 32.29 -8.75 1.36
N GLN A 87 32.14 -7.50 1.80
CA GLN A 87 32.29 -7.02 3.17
C GLN A 87 31.10 -7.44 4.05
N GLN A 88 31.38 -8.08 5.19
CA GLN A 88 30.51 -8.12 6.38
C GLN A 88 31.26 -7.43 7.52
N PRO A 89 30.65 -6.46 8.24
CA PRO A 89 31.23 -5.93 9.45
C PRO A 89 31.12 -6.93 10.61
N ALA A 90 32.12 -6.87 11.47
CA ALA A 90 32.46 -7.82 12.51
C ALA A 90 31.42 -7.94 13.62
N ALA A 91 31.28 -9.17 14.10
CA ALA A 91 30.68 -9.48 15.38
C ALA A 91 31.52 -8.86 16.51
N ASN A 92 30.94 -7.88 17.21
CA ASN A 92 31.36 -7.55 18.57
C ASN A 92 30.61 -8.48 19.52
N GLU A 93 31.38 -9.19 20.35
CA GLU A 93 30.90 -9.86 21.55
C GLU A 93 30.06 -8.90 22.41
N PRO A 94 28.93 -9.34 22.97
CA PRO A 94 28.38 -8.74 24.17
C PRO A 94 28.83 -9.57 25.37
N THR A 95 29.75 -8.97 26.12
CA THR A 95 29.99 -9.26 27.52
C THR A 95 28.68 -9.26 28.30
N ALA A 96 28.45 -10.36 29.02
CA ALA A 96 27.36 -10.55 29.94
C ALA A 96 27.38 -9.48 31.05
N SER A 97 26.34 -8.65 31.13
CA SER A 97 25.81 -8.05 32.38
C SER A 97 24.81 -6.93 32.07
N SER A 98 23.53 -7.26 31.78
CA SER A 98 22.35 -6.37 31.92
C SER A 98 21.05 -7.11 31.51
N SER A 99 20.80 -8.29 32.06
CA SER A 99 19.75 -9.21 31.56
C SER A 99 18.33 -8.98 32.09
N SER A 100 18.03 -7.83 32.70
CA SER A 100 16.68 -7.53 33.22
C SER A 100 15.93 -6.42 32.47
N ASN A 101 16.58 -5.69 31.56
CA ASN A 101 15.94 -4.57 30.84
C ASN A 101 15.58 -4.88 29.37
N LEU A 102 16.14 -5.92 28.74
CA LEU A 102 15.84 -6.25 27.34
C LEU A 102 14.44 -6.86 27.13
N ASP A 103 13.92 -7.59 28.13
CA ASP A 103 12.59 -8.22 28.04
C ASP A 103 11.45 -7.20 28.17
N ALA A 104 11.65 -6.12 28.94
CA ALA A 104 10.64 -5.07 29.09
C ALA A 104 10.57 -4.16 27.84
N ASP A 105 11.72 -3.87 27.23
CA ASP A 105 11.78 -3.06 26.01
C ASP A 105 11.10 -3.77 24.83
N THR A 106 11.29 -5.09 24.72
CA THR A 106 10.66 -5.90 23.65
C THR A 106 9.15 -6.08 23.83
N GLU A 107 8.65 -6.21 25.06
CA GLU A 107 7.21 -6.23 25.37
C GLU A 107 6.54 -4.88 25.04
N VAL A 108 7.21 -3.77 25.36
CA VAL A 108 6.74 -2.41 25.07
C VAL A 108 6.74 -2.15 23.56
N GLU A 109 7.80 -2.52 22.85
CA GLU A 109 7.87 -2.43 21.39
C GLU A 109 6.77 -3.26 20.70
N PHE A 110 6.52 -4.48 21.20
CA PHE A 110 5.44 -5.33 20.70
C PHE A 110 4.06 -4.69 20.91
N SER A 111 3.77 -4.22 22.12
CA SER A 111 2.50 -3.55 22.44
C SER A 111 2.29 -2.30 21.56
N ASN A 112 3.32 -1.47 21.39
CA ASN A 112 3.25 -0.28 20.54
C ASN A 112 2.94 -0.65 19.08
N THR A 113 3.55 -1.72 18.56
CA THR A 113 3.31 -2.20 17.19
C THR A 113 1.88 -2.72 17.02
N ILE A 114 1.35 -3.43 18.02
CA ILE A 114 -0.04 -3.89 18.03
C ILE A 114 -1.03 -2.73 18.07
N ASP A 115 -0.75 -1.69 18.85
CA ASP A 115 -1.58 -0.50 18.94
C ASP A 115 -1.61 0.28 17.61
N GLU A 116 -0.48 0.44 16.95
CA GLU A 116 -0.39 1.05 15.61
C GLU A 116 -1.22 0.26 14.60
N LEU A 117 -1.02 -1.05 14.54
CA LEU A 117 -1.69 -1.92 13.59
C LEU A 117 -3.21 -2.01 13.86
N SER A 118 -3.61 -2.02 15.12
CA SER A 118 -5.02 -1.98 15.52
C SER A 118 -5.66 -0.64 15.15
N SER A 119 -4.97 0.48 15.37
CA SER A 119 -5.41 1.81 14.97
C SER A 119 -5.63 1.89 13.45
N ASP A 120 -4.70 1.36 12.67
CA ASP A 120 -4.80 1.29 11.21
C ASP A 120 -6.02 0.49 10.74
N ILE A 121 -6.27 -0.68 11.32
CA ILE A 121 -7.45 -1.50 11.00
C ILE A 121 -8.75 -0.75 11.32
N VAL A 122 -8.81 -0.03 12.44
CA VAL A 122 -9.98 0.78 12.83
C VAL A 122 -10.19 1.93 11.85
N LEU A 123 -9.12 2.63 11.48
CA LEU A 123 -9.17 3.72 10.50
C LEU A 123 -9.62 3.23 9.12
N LYS A 124 -9.10 2.08 8.66
CA LYS A 124 -9.56 1.46 7.40
C LYS A 124 -11.01 1.03 7.47
N SER A 125 -11.46 0.47 8.60
CA SER A 125 -12.87 0.12 8.79
C SER A 125 -13.79 1.35 8.71
N LYS A 126 -13.36 2.48 9.28
CA LYS A 126 -14.07 3.76 9.15
C LYS A 126 -14.06 4.27 7.71
N GLN A 127 -12.94 4.15 7.00
CA GLN A 127 -12.84 4.50 5.59
C GLN A 127 -13.78 3.66 4.71
N ILE A 128 -13.85 2.35 4.95
CA ILE A 128 -14.79 1.43 4.30
C ILE A 128 -16.23 1.89 4.54
N LYS A 129 -16.59 2.24 5.79
CA LYS A 129 -17.92 2.77 6.11
C LYS A 129 -18.24 4.05 5.32
N MET A 130 -17.31 5.01 5.26
CA MET A 130 -17.50 6.23 4.48
C MET A 130 -17.62 5.96 2.97
N LEU A 131 -16.90 4.96 2.45
CA LEU A 131 -17.02 4.53 1.06
C LEU A 131 -18.40 3.92 0.78
N ILE A 132 -18.92 3.08 1.66
CA ILE A 132 -20.28 2.51 1.56
C ILE A 132 -21.32 3.62 1.60
N ASP A 133 -21.22 4.54 2.56
CA ASP A 133 -22.15 5.67 2.72
C ASP A 133 -22.11 6.64 1.52
N SER A 134 -21.05 6.63 0.71
CA SER A 134 -20.88 7.47 -0.48
C SER A 134 -21.08 6.73 -1.80
N LEU A 135 -21.55 5.47 -1.78
CA LEU A 135 -21.86 4.73 -3.00
C LEU A 135 -23.00 5.42 -3.76
N PRO A 136 -22.81 5.75 -5.06
CA PRO A 136 -23.85 6.38 -5.85
C PRO A 136 -25.03 5.43 -6.04
N GLY A 137 -26.25 5.93 -5.83
CA GLY A 137 -27.47 5.13 -5.96
C GLY A 137 -27.73 4.18 -4.78
N ILE A 138 -26.99 4.28 -3.67
CA ILE A 138 -27.32 3.52 -2.46
C ILE A 138 -28.69 3.92 -1.93
N GLY A 139 -29.57 2.94 -1.71
CA GLY A 139 -30.93 3.16 -1.22
C GLY A 139 -31.96 3.60 -2.27
N VAL A 140 -31.56 3.78 -3.53
CA VAL A 140 -32.49 4.10 -4.63
C VAL A 140 -33.00 2.80 -5.25
N SER A 141 -34.32 2.73 -5.50
CA SER A 141 -34.89 1.55 -6.15
C SER A 141 -34.49 1.48 -7.63
N PRO A 142 -34.37 0.28 -8.22
CA PRO A 142 -34.08 0.15 -9.65
C PRO A 142 -35.12 0.84 -10.55
N GLU A 143 -36.39 0.85 -10.14
CA GLU A 143 -37.46 1.51 -10.88
C GLU A 143 -37.28 3.04 -10.90
N GLU A 144 -36.96 3.63 -9.75
CA GLU A 144 -36.66 5.07 -9.64
C GLU A 144 -35.43 5.45 -10.47
N GLN A 145 -34.38 4.63 -10.46
CA GLN A 145 -33.20 4.84 -11.32
C GLN A 145 -33.55 4.80 -12.80
N LEU A 146 -34.37 3.84 -13.24
CA LEU A 146 -34.79 3.74 -14.64
C LEU A 146 -35.67 4.92 -15.06
N ASN A 147 -36.56 5.38 -14.17
CA ASN A 147 -37.37 6.57 -14.40
C ASN A 147 -36.50 7.83 -14.52
N GLU A 148 -35.51 7.99 -13.65
CA GLU A 148 -34.56 9.10 -13.71
C GLU A 148 -33.75 9.07 -15.01
N ILE A 149 -33.29 7.89 -15.45
CA ILE A 149 -32.61 7.72 -16.74
C ILE A 149 -33.52 8.12 -17.91
N ALA A 150 -34.79 7.71 -17.90
CA ALA A 150 -35.75 8.05 -18.95
C ALA A 150 -36.03 9.57 -19.00
N GLU A 151 -36.17 10.20 -17.84
CA GLU A 151 -36.35 11.65 -17.74
C GLU A 151 -35.12 12.41 -18.23
N LEU A 152 -33.92 12.01 -17.80
CA LEU A 152 -32.65 12.61 -18.24
C LEU A 152 -32.45 12.45 -19.74
N SER A 153 -32.75 11.27 -20.30
CA SER A 153 -32.71 11.02 -21.74
C SER A 153 -33.62 12.00 -22.51
N THR A 154 -34.85 12.18 -22.02
CA THR A 154 -35.82 13.12 -22.60
C THR A 154 -35.33 14.57 -22.52
N LYS A 155 -34.81 15.00 -21.35
CA LYS A 155 -34.22 16.34 -21.17
C LYS A 155 -33.04 16.57 -22.12
N LEU A 156 -32.18 15.57 -22.29
CA LEU A 156 -31.01 15.64 -23.17
C LEU A 156 -31.44 15.82 -24.63
N GLN A 157 -32.45 15.06 -25.09
CA GLN A 157 -33.03 15.25 -26.42
C GLN A 157 -33.59 16.66 -26.64
N GLN A 158 -34.32 17.20 -25.66
CA GLN A 158 -34.86 18.56 -25.75
C GLN A 158 -33.76 19.63 -25.78
N ILE A 159 -32.70 19.47 -24.98
CA ILE A 159 -31.55 20.37 -24.98
C ILE A 159 -30.84 20.33 -26.33
N GLU A 160 -30.65 19.14 -26.90
CA GLU A 160 -30.01 19.01 -28.21
C GLU A 160 -30.84 19.65 -29.33
N GLN A 161 -32.17 19.54 -29.29
CA GLN A 161 -33.05 20.26 -30.22
C GLN A 161 -32.92 21.77 -30.09
N LYS A 162 -32.88 22.30 -28.85
CA LYS A 162 -32.67 23.73 -28.61
C LYS A 162 -31.30 24.18 -29.13
N ARG A 163 -30.26 23.37 -28.90
CA ARG A 163 -28.91 23.63 -29.42
C ARG A 163 -28.91 23.70 -30.95
N LEU A 164 -29.58 22.77 -31.63
CA LEU A 164 -29.72 22.79 -33.09
C LEU A 164 -30.42 24.06 -33.61
N LEU A 165 -31.51 24.50 -32.96
CA LEU A 165 -32.19 25.74 -33.32
C LEU A 165 -31.28 26.97 -33.12
N LYS A 166 -30.55 27.03 -32.01
CA LYS A 166 -29.61 28.12 -31.72
C LYS A 166 -28.45 28.16 -32.71
N ILE A 167 -27.96 27.00 -33.16
CA ILE A 167 -26.95 26.92 -34.22
C ILE A 167 -27.50 27.48 -35.53
N LYS A 168 -28.74 27.12 -35.92
CA LYS A 168 -29.38 27.68 -37.12
C LYS A 168 -29.53 29.20 -37.05
N GLU A 169 -30.04 29.73 -35.93
CA GLU A 169 -30.14 31.18 -35.72
C GLU A 169 -28.77 31.87 -35.82
N LYS A 170 -27.74 31.27 -35.22
CA LYS A 170 -26.36 31.76 -35.31
C LYS A 170 -25.86 31.78 -36.75
N ASP A 171 -26.11 30.73 -37.53
CA ASP A 171 -25.67 30.64 -38.92
C ASP A 171 -26.40 31.65 -39.82
N GLU A 172 -27.69 31.89 -39.59
CA GLU A 172 -28.45 32.93 -40.30
C GLU A 172 -27.94 34.34 -39.98
N LEU A 173 -27.67 34.63 -38.71
CA LEU A 173 -27.11 35.92 -38.30
C LEU A 173 -25.70 36.12 -38.86
N LEU A 174 -24.88 35.07 -38.86
CA LEU A 174 -23.54 35.11 -39.45
C LEU A 174 -23.62 35.45 -40.94
N LYS A 175 -24.52 34.80 -41.68
CA LYS A 175 -24.73 35.09 -43.11
C LYS A 175 -25.15 36.55 -43.35
N LYS A 176 -26.05 37.09 -42.53
CA LYS A 176 -26.47 38.51 -42.63
C LYS A 176 -25.28 39.45 -42.45
N VAL A 177 -24.45 39.22 -41.42
CA VAL A 177 -23.26 40.02 -41.15
C VAL A 177 -22.27 39.91 -42.30
N ASP A 178 -22.03 38.71 -42.83
CA ASP A 178 -21.14 38.49 -43.98
C ASP A 178 -21.62 39.26 -45.22
N ASP A 179 -22.93 39.29 -45.48
CA ASP A 179 -23.50 40.00 -46.63
C ASP A 179 -23.40 41.53 -46.46
N LEU A 180 -23.62 42.05 -45.26
CA LEU A 180 -23.37 43.47 -44.91
C LEU A 180 -21.90 43.85 -45.11
N ILE A 181 -20.95 43.00 -44.71
CA ILE A 181 -19.52 43.23 -44.92
C ILE A 181 -19.18 43.26 -46.42
N LYS A 182 -19.73 42.33 -47.22
CA LYS A 182 -19.52 42.30 -48.67
C LYS A 182 -20.09 43.55 -49.34
N GLU A 183 -21.28 43.99 -48.94
CA GLU A 183 -21.90 45.20 -49.48
C GLU A 183 -21.07 46.44 -49.16
N LEU A 184 -20.63 46.59 -47.91
CA LEU A 184 -19.75 47.68 -47.48
C LEU A 184 -18.43 47.67 -48.26
N ALA A 185 -17.77 46.52 -48.38
CA ALA A 185 -16.52 46.38 -49.12
C ALA A 185 -16.71 46.76 -50.60
N THR A 186 -17.79 46.30 -51.23
CA THR A 186 -18.11 46.62 -52.63
C THR A 186 -18.43 48.10 -52.80
N GLY A 187 -19.15 48.71 -51.87
CA GLY A 187 -19.46 50.13 -51.85
C GLY A 187 -18.20 50.99 -51.76
N ILE A 188 -17.28 50.66 -50.84
CA ILE A 188 -15.98 51.33 -50.70
C ILE A 188 -15.16 51.21 -51.99
N SER A 189 -15.09 50.01 -52.58
CA SER A 189 -14.36 49.79 -53.85
C SER A 189 -14.94 50.61 -55.00
N LYS A 190 -16.27 50.66 -55.14
CA LYS A 190 -16.94 51.46 -56.19
C LYS A 190 -16.73 52.96 -55.98
N SER A 191 -16.85 53.46 -54.75
CA SER A 191 -16.61 54.87 -54.44
C SER A 191 -15.20 55.30 -54.83
N ARG A 192 -14.20 54.48 -54.47
CA ARG A 192 -12.80 54.75 -54.82
C ARG A 192 -12.54 54.68 -56.32
N LEU A 193 -13.25 53.83 -57.06
CA LEU A 193 -13.13 53.75 -58.52
C LEU A 193 -13.72 54.98 -59.23
N LEU A 194 -14.78 55.57 -58.69
CA LEU A 194 -15.43 56.77 -59.23
C LEU A 194 -14.61 58.05 -59.00
N GLU A 195 -13.84 58.13 -57.92
CA GLU A 195 -12.95 59.28 -57.66
C GLU A 195 -11.70 59.32 -58.56
N ILE A 196 -11.39 58.25 -59.29
CA ILE A 196 -10.18 58.14 -60.16
C ILE A 196 -10.49 58.47 -61.64
N LYS A 197 -11.76 58.61 -62.03
CA LYS A 197 -12.19 59.01 -63.39
C LYS A 197 -12.59 60.47 -63.47
#